data_AF-A0A935HKP5-F1
#
_entry.id   AF-A0A935HKP5-F1
#
_cell.length_a   1.000
_cell.length_b   1.000
_cell.length_c   1.000
_cell.angle_alpha   90.00
_cell.angle_beta   90.00
_cell.angle_gamma   90.00
#
_symmetry.space_group_name_H-M   'P 1'
#
loop_
_entity.id
_entity.type
_entity.pdbx_description
1 polymer ?
#
loop_
_entity_poly.entity_id
_entity_poly.type
_entity_poly.pdbx_seq_one_letter_code
_entity_poly.pdbx_strand_id
1 'polypeptide(L)'
;MAALQFAEATKILIGARDACMPGMHFFNAWDNLHLQISVARRSSCSVCGERRFPHLEGKRRTGSRTLCGRTAIQLHRREVNDAFIDEQAARAGGQIRRRSPAHLEVAYTVDARDFVLTFFRDGRVVVDGTSDEREAKRILAEVVGY
;
A
#
# COMPACT_ATOMS: atom_id res chain seq x y z
N MET A 1 4.90 -9.14 22.19
CA MET A 1 5.71 -8.67 21.04
C MET A 1 5.88 -7.15 20.98
N ALA A 2 4.81 -6.34 21.08
CA ALA A 2 4.93 -4.87 20.96
C ALA A 2 5.91 -4.22 21.95
N ALA A 3 5.86 -4.59 23.24
CA ALA A 3 6.78 -4.04 24.25
C ALA A 3 8.26 -4.37 23.95
N LEU A 4 8.52 -5.58 23.45
CA LEU A 4 9.87 -6.01 23.06
C LEU A 4 10.39 -5.16 21.89
N GLN A 5 9.57 -4.99 20.84
CA GLN A 5 9.92 -4.16 19.70
C GLN A 5 10.14 -2.70 20.07
N PHE A 6 9.30 -2.17 20.97
CA PHE A 6 9.47 -0.81 21.51
C PHE A 6 10.82 -0.67 22.22
N ALA A 7 11.14 -1.59 23.14
CA ALA A 7 12.41 -1.56 23.86
C ALA A 7 13.62 -1.64 22.92
N GLU A 8 13.60 -2.53 21.93
CA GLU A 8 14.69 -2.64 20.93
C GLU A 8 14.80 -1.37 20.07
N ALA A 9 13.69 -0.78 19.66
CA ALA A 9 13.69 0.49 18.93
C ALA A 9 14.28 1.63 19.80
N THR A 10 13.89 1.72 21.07
CA THR A 10 14.45 2.71 22.00
C THR A 10 15.95 2.56 22.15
N LYS A 11 16.46 1.33 22.33
CA LYS A 11 17.91 1.05 22.39
C LYS A 11 18.64 1.54 21.15
N ILE A 12 18.09 1.29 19.95
CA ILE A 12 18.66 1.76 18.69
C ILE A 12 18.68 3.29 18.63
N LEU A 13 17.58 3.95 19.01
CA LEU A 13 17.43 5.41 18.95
C LEU A 13 18.39 6.14 19.87
N ILE A 14 18.65 5.61 21.07
CA ILE A 14 19.61 6.19 22.03
C ILE A 14 21.07 5.77 21.75
N GLY A 15 21.33 5.01 20.68
CA GLY A 15 22.68 4.56 20.32
C GLY A 15 23.20 3.36 21.11
N ALA A 16 22.39 2.75 21.99
CA ALA A 16 22.75 1.58 22.80
C ALA A 16 22.69 0.26 21.98
N ARG A 17 23.41 0.23 20.85
CA ARG A 17 23.38 -0.90 19.90
C ARG A 17 23.89 -2.21 20.50
N ASP A 18 24.86 -2.15 21.40
CA ASP A 18 25.43 -3.33 22.05
C ASP A 18 24.46 -3.99 23.04
N ALA A 19 23.44 -3.26 23.49
CA ALA A 19 22.37 -3.78 24.34
C ALA A 19 21.18 -4.34 23.54
N CYS A 20 21.20 -4.23 22.21
CA CYS A 20 20.17 -4.80 21.35
C CYS A 20 20.32 -6.32 21.31
N MET A 21 19.20 -7.02 21.19
CA MET A 21 19.19 -8.48 21.05
C MET A 21 19.24 -8.86 19.57
N PRO A 22 20.40 -9.31 19.05
CA PRO A 22 20.55 -9.59 17.63
C PRO A 22 19.79 -10.85 17.19
N GLY A 23 19.40 -10.91 15.93
CA GLY A 23 18.73 -12.07 15.35
C GLY A 23 17.21 -11.95 15.28
N MET A 24 16.58 -13.03 14.84
CA MET A 24 15.13 -13.12 14.68
C MET A 24 14.51 -13.70 15.94
N HIS A 25 13.60 -12.95 16.55
CA HIS A 25 12.84 -13.40 17.72
C HIS A 25 11.50 -13.99 17.27
N PHE A 26 11.28 -15.25 17.60
CA PHE A 26 10.06 -16.00 17.31
C PHE A 26 9.30 -16.26 18.60
N PHE A 27 8.01 -15.95 18.60
CA PHE A 27 7.12 -16.16 19.75
C PHE A 27 5.87 -16.91 19.33
N ASN A 28 5.62 -18.05 19.97
CA ASN A 28 4.38 -18.79 19.87
C ASN A 28 3.71 -18.77 21.25
N ALA A 29 2.60 -18.04 21.33
CA ALA A 29 1.85 -17.84 22.57
C ALA A 29 1.13 -19.10 23.04
N TRP A 30 0.71 -19.97 22.11
CA TRP A 30 -0.08 -21.15 22.43
C TRP A 30 0.77 -22.19 23.15
N ASP A 31 1.95 -22.46 22.59
CA ASP A 31 2.90 -23.44 23.14
C ASP A 31 3.87 -22.82 24.15
N ASN A 32 3.71 -21.53 24.49
CA ASN A 32 4.60 -20.76 25.35
C ASN A 32 6.09 -20.82 24.92
N LEU A 33 6.33 -20.84 23.61
CA LEU A 33 7.66 -20.99 23.03
C LEU A 33 8.23 -19.62 22.63
N HIS A 34 9.45 -19.34 23.09
CA HIS A 34 10.23 -18.17 22.71
C HIS A 34 11.62 -18.60 22.22
N LEU A 35 11.94 -18.25 20.98
CA LEU A 35 13.20 -18.62 20.33
C LEU A 35 13.90 -17.38 19.78
N GLN A 36 15.20 -17.31 19.98
CA GLN A 36 16.08 -16.38 19.28
C GLN A 36 16.88 -17.16 18.23
N ILE A 37 16.75 -16.78 16.98
CA ILE A 37 17.34 -17.46 15.83
C ILE A 37 18.39 -16.53 15.21
N SER A 38 19.63 -17.02 15.10
CA SER A 38 20.67 -16.30 14.36
C SER A 38 20.37 -16.34 12.86
N VAL A 39 20.33 -15.18 12.21
CA VAL A 39 20.05 -15.07 10.77
C VAL A 39 21.26 -14.44 10.08
N ALA A 40 21.94 -15.24 9.26
CA ALA A 40 23.05 -14.78 8.46
C ALA A 40 22.57 -14.07 7.19
N ARG A 41 23.31 -13.06 6.74
CA ARG A 41 23.09 -12.46 5.43
C ARG A 41 23.51 -13.44 4.33
N ARG A 42 22.70 -13.55 3.28
CA ARG A 42 23.09 -14.26 2.05
C ARG A 42 24.12 -13.44 1.28
N SER A 43 25.24 -14.06 0.91
CA SER A 43 26.33 -13.42 0.16
C SER A 43 25.90 -12.92 -1.22
N SER A 44 25.06 -13.69 -1.93
CA SER A 44 24.51 -13.35 -3.25
C SER A 44 23.20 -12.56 -3.18
N CYS A 45 22.91 -11.87 -2.08
CA CYS A 45 21.67 -11.10 -1.96
C CYS A 45 21.74 -9.82 -2.80
N SER A 46 20.84 -9.71 -3.79
CA SER A 46 20.71 -8.53 -4.64
C SER A 46 20.35 -7.25 -3.89
N VAL A 47 19.71 -7.37 -2.72
CA VAL A 47 19.31 -6.22 -1.89
C VAL A 47 20.39 -5.89 -0.85
N CYS A 48 20.80 -6.86 -0.03
CA CYS A 48 21.75 -6.60 1.06
C CYS A 48 23.19 -6.40 0.58
N GLY A 49 23.61 -7.11 -0.48
CA GLY A 49 24.97 -7.06 -1.01
C GLY A 49 25.08 -6.05 -2.16
N GLU A 50 24.33 -6.28 -3.23
CA GLU A 50 24.41 -5.47 -4.46
C GLU A 50 23.62 -4.15 -4.38
N ARG A 51 22.85 -3.94 -3.30
CA ARG A 51 22.07 -2.72 -3.06
C ARG A 51 21.12 -2.34 -4.22
N ARG A 52 20.58 -3.34 -4.91
CA ARG A 52 19.54 -3.14 -5.95
C ARG A 52 18.18 -3.09 -5.29
N PHE A 53 17.47 -1.98 -5.43
CA PHE A 53 16.17 -1.76 -4.78
C PHE A 53 15.07 -1.49 -5.82
N PRO A 54 14.67 -2.49 -6.62
CA PRO A 54 13.76 -2.28 -7.76
C PRO A 54 12.40 -1.69 -7.39
N HIS A 55 11.96 -1.88 -6.14
CA HIS A 55 10.73 -1.26 -5.61
C HIS A 55 10.94 0.21 -5.21
N LEU A 56 12.09 0.57 -4.63
CA LEU A 56 12.42 1.97 -4.33
C LEU A 56 12.77 2.76 -5.60
N GLU A 57 13.38 2.09 -6.58
CA GLU A 57 13.72 2.64 -7.89
C GLU A 57 12.51 2.74 -8.84
N GLY A 58 11.31 2.31 -8.41
CA GLY A 58 10.09 2.39 -9.22
C GLY A 58 10.07 1.48 -10.47
N LYS A 59 11.04 0.58 -10.62
CA LYS A 59 11.16 -0.37 -11.75
C LYS A 59 10.15 -1.52 -11.67
N ARG A 60 9.72 -1.88 -10.45
CA ARG A 60 8.58 -2.77 -10.22
C ARG A 60 7.43 -1.96 -9.62
N ARG A 61 6.61 -1.38 -10.49
CA ARG A 61 5.34 -0.77 -10.07
C ARG A 61 4.36 -1.90 -9.77
N THR A 62 4.00 -1.99 -8.49
CA THR A 62 3.14 -3.03 -7.94
C THR A 62 1.86 -3.13 -8.76
N GLY A 63 1.64 -4.33 -9.29
CA GLY A 63 0.40 -4.76 -9.92
C GLY A 63 -0.78 -4.56 -9.00
N SER A 64 -1.97 -4.67 -9.58
CA SER A 64 -3.20 -4.51 -8.84
C SER A 64 -3.23 -5.44 -7.62
N ARG A 65 -3.85 -4.97 -6.54
CA ARG A 65 -4.07 -5.81 -5.36
C ARG A 65 -5.56 -5.87 -5.10
N THR A 66 -6.09 -7.07 -5.08
CA THR A 66 -7.41 -7.34 -4.51
C THR A 66 -7.35 -7.06 -3.02
N LEU A 67 -8.26 -6.23 -2.53
CA LEU A 67 -8.38 -5.97 -1.09
C LEU A 67 -9.15 -7.13 -0.47
N CYS A 68 -8.46 -8.02 0.25
CA CYS A 68 -9.09 -9.18 0.89
C CYS A 68 -10.28 -8.74 1.77
N GLY A 69 -11.45 -9.34 1.55
CA GLY A 69 -12.68 -9.02 2.27
C GLY A 69 -13.57 -7.95 1.63
N ARG A 70 -13.22 -7.42 0.44
CA ARG A 70 -14.04 -6.46 -0.31
C ARG A 70 -13.91 -6.70 -1.82
N THR A 71 -14.98 -6.48 -2.57
CA THR A 71 -14.95 -6.56 -4.05
C THR A 71 -14.32 -5.28 -4.60
N ALA A 72 -13.01 -5.16 -4.43
CA ALA A 72 -12.26 -3.96 -4.76
C ALA A 72 -10.85 -4.27 -5.25
N ILE A 73 -10.41 -3.49 -6.24
CA ILE A 73 -9.05 -3.51 -6.77
C ILE A 73 -8.34 -2.19 -6.46
N GLN A 74 -7.16 -2.28 -5.86
CA GLN A 74 -6.26 -1.13 -5.75
C GLN A 74 -5.33 -1.06 -6.97
N LEU A 75 -5.41 0.04 -7.71
CA LEU A 75 -4.53 0.43 -8.82
C LEU A 75 -3.58 1.55 -8.38
N HIS A 76 -2.57 1.82 -9.21
CA HIS A 76 -1.65 2.92 -9.01
C HIS A 76 -1.50 3.76 -10.28
N ARG A 77 -1.86 5.04 -10.22
CA ARG A 77 -1.74 6.02 -11.32
C ARG A 77 -0.55 6.96 -11.04
N ARG A 78 0.21 7.34 -12.08
CA ARG A 78 1.17 8.48 -11.97
C ARG A 78 0.37 9.77 -11.83
N GLU A 79 0.92 10.73 -11.10
CA GLU A 79 0.39 12.11 -11.11
C GLU A 79 -1.05 12.26 -10.56
N VAL A 80 -1.38 11.57 -9.48
CA VAL A 80 -2.55 11.96 -8.65
C VAL A 80 -2.08 13.07 -7.70
N ASN A 81 -1.87 14.26 -8.25
CA ASN A 81 -1.56 15.46 -7.48
C ASN A 81 -2.86 16.20 -7.10
N ASP A 82 -2.73 17.30 -6.36
CA ASP A 82 -3.90 18.07 -5.90
C ASP A 82 -4.74 18.60 -7.06
N ALA A 83 -4.09 19.07 -8.14
CA ALA A 83 -4.77 19.54 -9.34
C ALA A 83 -5.60 18.44 -10.02
N PHE A 84 -5.06 17.22 -10.10
CA PHE A 84 -5.79 16.07 -10.61
C PHE A 84 -7.01 15.72 -9.76
N ILE A 85 -6.86 15.73 -8.42
CA ILE A 85 -8.00 15.47 -7.52
C ILE A 85 -9.07 16.54 -7.67
N ASP A 86 -8.69 17.81 -7.79
CA ASP A 86 -9.62 18.91 -8.02
C ASP A 86 -10.36 18.77 -9.35
N GLU A 87 -9.66 18.36 -10.41
CA GLU A 87 -10.27 18.05 -11.71
C GLU A 87 -11.30 16.91 -11.59
N GLN A 88 -10.94 15.81 -10.90
CA GLN A 88 -11.88 14.70 -10.70
C GLN A 88 -13.09 15.12 -9.87
N ALA A 89 -12.90 15.96 -8.85
CA ALA A 89 -14.00 16.51 -8.05
C ALA A 89 -14.93 17.40 -8.89
N ALA A 90 -14.38 18.21 -9.79
CA ALA A 90 -15.17 19.03 -10.71
C ALA A 90 -15.95 18.16 -11.71
N ARG A 91 -15.31 17.14 -12.29
CA ARG A 91 -15.93 16.19 -13.23
C ARG A 91 -17.01 15.31 -12.59
N ALA A 92 -16.90 15.04 -11.29
CA ALA A 92 -17.84 14.20 -10.55
C ALA A 92 -19.28 14.72 -10.55
N GLY A 93 -19.53 15.98 -10.91
CA GLY A 93 -20.90 16.50 -11.10
C GLY A 93 -21.80 16.38 -9.86
N GLY A 94 -21.22 16.35 -8.66
CA GLY A 94 -21.97 16.19 -7.40
C GLY A 94 -22.03 14.76 -6.84
N GLN A 95 -21.45 13.76 -7.51
CA GLN A 95 -21.39 12.37 -7.03
C GLN A 95 -20.25 12.11 -6.02
N ILE A 96 -19.77 13.16 -5.35
CA ILE A 96 -18.71 13.06 -4.34
C ILE A 96 -19.30 12.45 -3.08
N ARG A 97 -18.85 11.25 -2.71
CA ARG A 97 -19.26 10.58 -1.46
C ARG A 97 -18.47 11.11 -0.27
N ARG A 98 -17.17 11.39 -0.48
CA ARG A 98 -16.28 11.88 0.57
C ARG A 98 -15.12 12.67 0.00
N ARG A 99 -14.73 13.74 0.69
CA ARG A 99 -13.50 14.49 0.42
C ARG A 99 -12.77 14.75 1.73
N SER A 100 -11.48 14.45 1.76
CA SER A 100 -10.60 14.68 2.91
C SER A 100 -9.23 15.17 2.44
N PRO A 101 -8.36 15.64 3.36
CA PRO A 101 -6.98 15.97 3.01
C PRO A 101 -6.20 14.80 2.39
N ALA A 102 -6.61 13.54 2.63
CA ALA A 102 -5.88 12.36 2.15
C ALA A 102 -6.41 11.81 0.81
N HIS A 103 -7.70 11.96 0.52
CA HIS A 103 -8.33 11.36 -0.66
C HIS A 103 -9.68 12.00 -1.04
N LEU A 104 -10.09 11.73 -2.27
CA LEU A 104 -11.42 11.99 -2.83
C LEU A 104 -12.09 10.67 -3.19
N GLU A 105 -13.35 10.51 -2.80
CA GLU A 105 -14.20 9.35 -3.12
C GLU A 105 -15.39 9.80 -3.95
N VAL A 106 -15.56 9.20 -5.12
CA VAL A 106 -16.60 9.54 -6.10
C VAL A 106 -17.32 8.28 -6.55
N ALA A 107 -18.66 8.33 -6.60
CA ALA A 107 -19.46 7.29 -7.22
C ALA A 107 -19.55 7.53 -8.73
N TYR A 108 -19.43 6.47 -9.53
CA TYR A 108 -19.62 6.50 -10.98
C TYR A 108 -20.52 5.35 -11.39
N THR A 109 -21.40 5.58 -12.36
CA THR A 109 -22.19 4.53 -12.99
C THR A 109 -21.63 4.28 -14.40
N VAL A 110 -21.15 3.07 -14.65
CA VAL A 110 -20.58 2.64 -15.94
C VAL A 110 -21.25 1.34 -16.36
N ASP A 111 -21.74 1.25 -17.60
CA ASP A 111 -22.49 0.09 -18.12
C ASP A 111 -23.63 -0.34 -17.19
N ALA A 112 -24.39 0.62 -16.65
CA ALA A 112 -25.47 0.40 -15.68
C ALA A 112 -25.06 -0.31 -14.37
N ARG A 113 -23.77 -0.28 -14.00
CA ARG A 113 -23.26 -0.74 -12.71
C ARG A 113 -22.59 0.40 -11.96
N ASP A 114 -22.77 0.41 -10.64
CA ASP A 114 -22.21 1.42 -9.77
C ASP A 114 -20.82 1.00 -9.26
N PHE A 115 -19.89 1.93 -9.39
CA PHE A 115 -18.53 1.83 -8.90
C PHE A 115 -18.23 3.00 -7.98
N VAL A 116 -17.32 2.77 -7.03
CA VAL A 116 -16.78 3.86 -6.20
C VAL A 116 -15.28 3.92 -6.42
N LEU A 117 -14.82 5.08 -6.88
CA LEU A 117 -13.41 5.34 -7.09
C LEU A 117 -12.89 6.22 -5.95
N THR A 118 -11.87 5.74 -5.23
CA THR A 118 -11.14 6.52 -4.22
C THR A 118 -9.77 6.90 -4.72
N PHE A 119 -9.53 8.18 -4.94
CA PHE A 119 -8.25 8.74 -5.38
C PHE A 119 -7.44 9.24 -4.19
N PHE A 120 -6.27 8.66 -3.96
CA PHE A 120 -5.33 9.06 -2.91
C PHE A 120 -4.20 9.93 -3.48
N ARG A 121 -3.76 10.93 -2.71
CA ARG A 121 -2.66 11.84 -3.11
C ARG A 121 -1.30 11.14 -3.31
N ASP A 122 -1.15 9.92 -2.84
CA ASP A 122 0.04 9.10 -3.06
C ASP A 122 0.00 8.30 -4.39
N GLY A 123 -1.01 8.55 -5.22
CA GLY A 123 -1.17 7.89 -6.52
C GLY A 123 -1.98 6.60 -6.47
N ARG A 124 -2.42 6.14 -5.30
CA ARG A 124 -3.32 4.99 -5.23
C ARG A 124 -4.71 5.36 -5.72
N VAL A 125 -5.34 4.44 -6.46
CA VAL A 125 -6.74 4.52 -6.82
C VAL A 125 -7.39 3.21 -6.42
N VAL A 126 -8.43 3.24 -5.59
CA VAL A 126 -9.23 2.05 -5.26
C VAL A 126 -10.49 2.09 -6.10
N VAL A 127 -10.77 0.98 -6.78
CA VAL A 127 -12.01 0.76 -7.55
C VAL A 127 -12.83 -0.28 -6.80
N ASP A 128 -13.84 0.17 -6.06
CA ASP A 128 -14.87 -0.69 -5.46
C ASP A 128 -15.93 -1.03 -6.51
N GLY A 129 -16.39 -2.29 -6.50
CA GLY A 129 -17.42 -2.80 -7.41
C GLY A 129 -16.92 -3.90 -8.37
N THR A 130 -15.62 -4.20 -8.34
CA THR A 130 -15.03 -5.31 -9.10
C THR A 130 -13.86 -5.97 -8.35
N SER A 131 -13.69 -7.27 -8.58
CA SER A 131 -12.50 -8.04 -8.19
C SER A 131 -11.62 -8.41 -9.39
N ASP A 132 -11.94 -7.92 -10.58
CA ASP A 132 -11.16 -8.13 -11.82
C ASP A 132 -10.28 -6.90 -12.10
N GLU A 133 -8.97 -7.10 -12.17
CA GLU A 133 -7.99 -6.07 -12.50
C GLU A 133 -8.24 -5.43 -13.87
N ARG A 134 -8.64 -6.22 -14.87
CA ARG A 134 -8.87 -5.72 -16.23
C ARG A 134 -10.06 -4.80 -16.27
N GLU A 135 -11.13 -5.17 -15.58
CA GLU A 135 -12.31 -4.33 -15.43
C GLU A 135 -11.98 -3.06 -14.67
N ALA A 136 -11.29 -3.14 -13.54
CA ALA A 136 -10.88 -1.97 -12.77
C ALA A 136 -10.06 -0.97 -13.61
N LYS A 137 -9.13 -1.48 -14.44
CA LYS A 137 -8.34 -0.65 -15.36
C LYS A 137 -9.20 0.01 -16.44
N ARG A 138 -10.17 -0.72 -17.01
CA ARG A 138 -11.10 -0.17 -18.01
C ARG A 138 -11.96 0.95 -17.42
N ILE A 139 -12.58 0.72 -16.25
CA ILE A 139 -13.39 1.72 -15.55
C ILE A 139 -12.56 2.98 -15.25
N LEU A 140 -11.34 2.79 -14.74
CA LEU A 140 -10.44 3.92 -14.48
C LEU A 140 -10.11 4.69 -15.77
N ALA A 141 -9.88 3.99 -16.89
CA ALA A 141 -9.62 4.61 -18.18
C ALA A 141 -10.81 5.40 -18.73
N GLU A 142 -12.02 4.90 -18.54
CA GLU A 142 -13.25 5.53 -19.00
C GLU A 142 -13.57 6.80 -18.20
N VAL A 143 -13.40 6.76 -16.88
CA VAL A 143 -13.68 7.90 -15.99
C VAL A 143 -12.64 9.01 -16.13
N VAL A 144 -11.35 8.63 -16.21
CA VAL A 144 -10.24 9.58 -16.08
C VAL A 144 -9.60 9.92 -17.43
N GLY A 145 -9.69 9.04 -18.44
CA GLY A 145 -8.85 9.09 -19.65
C GLY A 145 -7.44 8.60 -19.34
N TYR A 146 -7.28 7.28 -19.21
CA TYR A 146 -6.02 6.61 -18.86
C TYR A 146 -5.19 6.22 -20.08
#